data_AF-A0A8J2NVG4-F1
#
_entry.id   AF-A0A8J2NVG4-F1
#
_cell.length_a   1.000
_cell.length_b   1.000
_cell.length_c   1.000
_cell.angle_alpha   90.00
_cell.angle_beta   90.00
_cell.angle_gamma   90.00
#
_symmetry.space_group_name_H-M   'P 1'
#
loop_
_entity.id
_entity.type
_entity.pdbx_description
1 polymer ?
#
loop_
_entity_poly.entity_id
_entity_poly.type
_entity_poly.pdbx_seq_one_letter_code
_entity_poly.pdbx_strand_id
1 'polypeptide(L)'
;MFIPLNEFQTDVALIFDAVDLLGLALERLGSIQEIEIPSLHCQSSKSWQQGYSVINYMKMSHIQGLTGWIQFNTTGFRTDVALEIVQLKEKGLEKIGTWDAKFVKKIQWVNGSDPNDRVGAVEEEDTFIKPTVLKGKTLKVTTIMGAPMIMWKRSEAPLKGNDRFEGYAVELVQNLANMYGFDFEIIPVRDGKYGSQDSKTGEWNGMVREVMDGDADIAVADLTVNKQRAAALDLSMPFMSLGISILFVAPKAKPPSLLSFIAPMENQVWLFVCIAIAGTTLTMFLCARLTPYEWIVPHPCIDDPDELENEFTLRDSFFFVLGTYLCQGAAIAPKTASTRMVAGFWWLFTLIMVSSYTANLATFLIVQDLDESIKMLDDLPKQTKVKYGCLGGGTTATFFRTSPFKTHKQVW
;
A
#
# COMPACT_ATOMS: atom_id res chain seq x y z
N MET A 1 59.47 -5.89 -37.61
CA MET A 1 58.05 -5.76 -37.99
C MET A 1 57.26 -5.98 -36.70
N PHE A 2 56.80 -4.92 -36.04
CA PHE A 2 56.09 -5.05 -34.76
C PHE A 2 54.59 -5.14 -35.08
N ILE A 3 54.06 -6.35 -35.04
CA ILE A 3 52.62 -6.60 -35.11
C ILE A 3 52.07 -6.33 -33.70
N PRO A 4 51.02 -5.50 -33.54
CA PRO A 4 50.42 -5.26 -32.23
C PRO A 4 49.88 -6.57 -31.64
N LEU A 5 50.10 -6.80 -30.34
CA LEU A 5 49.69 -8.03 -29.64
C LEU A 5 48.20 -8.37 -29.77
N ASN A 6 47.35 -7.40 -30.12
CA ASN A 6 45.89 -7.56 -30.20
C ASN A 6 45.40 -8.32 -31.45
N GLU A 7 46.26 -8.65 -32.41
CA GLU A 7 45.88 -9.38 -33.64
C GLU A 7 46.36 -10.85 -33.66
N PHE A 8 47.09 -11.30 -32.64
CA PHE A 8 47.54 -12.68 -32.58
C PHE A 8 46.44 -13.62 -32.10
N GLN A 9 46.22 -14.72 -32.83
CA GLN A 9 45.49 -15.85 -32.28
C GLN A 9 46.23 -16.37 -31.04
N THR A 10 45.48 -16.71 -29.99
CA THR A 10 46.02 -17.21 -28.72
C THR A 10 46.96 -18.41 -28.92
N ASP A 11 46.66 -19.25 -29.90
CA ASP A 11 47.46 -20.43 -30.23
C ASP A 11 48.86 -20.06 -30.73
N VAL A 12 48.96 -19.00 -31.53
CA VAL A 12 50.25 -18.49 -32.04
C VAL A 12 51.08 -17.90 -30.92
N ALA A 13 50.45 -17.16 -30.00
CA ALA A 13 51.12 -16.63 -28.82
C ALA A 13 51.66 -17.76 -27.92
N LEU A 14 50.88 -18.83 -27.73
CA LEU A 14 51.32 -20.01 -26.98
C LEU A 14 52.47 -20.77 -27.67
N ILE A 15 52.45 -20.90 -29.00
CA ILE A 15 53.54 -21.53 -29.75
C ILE A 15 54.83 -20.71 -29.63
N PHE A 16 54.74 -19.39 -29.76
CA PHE A 16 55.88 -18.51 -29.59
C PHE A 16 56.53 -18.67 -28.21
N ASP A 17 55.71 -18.59 -27.16
CA ASP A 17 56.14 -18.77 -25.78
C ASP A 17 56.75 -20.17 -25.53
N ALA A 18 56.21 -21.21 -26.17
CA ALA A 18 56.72 -22.57 -26.05
C ALA A 18 58.11 -22.74 -26.72
N VAL A 19 58.32 -22.13 -27.88
CA VAL A 19 59.60 -22.15 -28.58
C VAL A 19 60.66 -21.37 -27.82
N ASP A 20 60.30 -20.21 -27.26
CA ASP A 20 61.19 -19.37 -26.46
C ASP A 20 61.64 -20.10 -25.17
N LEU A 21 60.70 -20.73 -24.47
CA LEU A 21 61.00 -21.56 -23.30
C LEU A 21 61.93 -22.74 -23.63
N LEU A 22 61.68 -23.42 -24.76
CA LEU A 22 62.52 -24.53 -25.21
C LEU A 22 63.92 -24.03 -25.56
N GLY A 23 64.03 -22.89 -26.25
CA GLY A 23 65.30 -22.25 -26.58
C GLY A 23 66.11 -21.93 -25.34
N LEU A 24 65.49 -21.31 -24.33
CA LEU A 24 66.14 -21.00 -23.06
C LEU A 24 66.62 -22.26 -22.31
N ALA A 25 65.81 -23.33 -22.32
CA ALA A 25 66.18 -24.58 -21.67
C ALA A 25 67.39 -25.25 -22.36
N LEU A 26 67.44 -25.21 -23.70
CA LEU A 26 68.56 -25.72 -24.48
C LEU A 26 69.83 -24.88 -24.30
N GLU A 27 69.71 -23.55 -24.25
CA GLU A 27 70.84 -22.65 -23.99
C GLU A 27 71.46 -22.92 -22.59
N ARG A 28 70.61 -23.02 -21.56
CA ARG A 28 71.05 -23.34 -20.20
C ARG A 28 71.73 -24.70 -20.11
N LEU A 29 71.15 -25.74 -20.72
CA LEU A 29 71.79 -27.06 -20.75
C LEU A 29 73.12 -27.03 -21.51
N GLY A 30 73.16 -26.35 -22.65
CA GLY A 30 74.34 -26.24 -23.52
C GLY A 30 75.50 -25.49 -22.89
N SER A 31 75.23 -24.60 -21.94
CA SER A 31 76.27 -23.93 -21.14
C SER A 31 76.98 -24.84 -20.14
N ILE A 32 76.38 -25.98 -19.77
CA ILE A 32 76.89 -26.90 -18.75
C ILE A 32 77.42 -28.19 -19.39
N GLN A 33 76.77 -28.68 -20.44
CA GLN A 33 77.10 -29.94 -21.10
C GLN A 33 76.88 -29.85 -22.61
N GLU A 34 77.75 -30.49 -23.38
CA GLU A 34 77.55 -30.64 -24.83
C GLU A 34 76.32 -31.50 -25.13
N ILE A 35 75.39 -30.96 -25.92
CA ILE A 35 74.09 -31.57 -26.20
C ILE A 35 74.23 -32.54 -27.38
N GLU A 36 74.22 -33.84 -27.09
CA GLU A 36 74.15 -34.89 -28.11
C GLU A 36 72.70 -35.32 -28.35
N ILE A 37 72.23 -35.24 -29.59
CA ILE A 37 70.86 -35.62 -29.98
C ILE A 37 70.92 -36.92 -30.79
N PRO A 38 70.63 -38.09 -30.18
CA PRO A 38 70.66 -39.37 -30.87
C PRO A 38 69.39 -39.60 -31.71
N SER A 39 69.54 -40.28 -32.85
CA SER A 39 68.40 -40.79 -33.62
C SER A 39 67.76 -41.98 -32.89
N LEU A 40 66.45 -41.91 -32.61
CA LEU A 40 65.70 -42.93 -31.88
C LEU A 40 64.57 -43.52 -32.75
N HIS A 41 64.24 -44.80 -32.52
CA HIS A 41 63.10 -45.47 -33.15
C HIS A 41 62.00 -45.72 -32.12
N CYS A 42 60.74 -45.43 -32.46
CA CYS A 42 59.59 -45.57 -31.54
C CYS A 42 59.34 -47.00 -31.03
N GLN A 43 59.81 -48.02 -31.76
CA GLN A 43 59.72 -49.43 -31.34
C GLN A 43 60.86 -49.88 -30.41
N SER A 44 61.87 -49.02 -30.20
CA SER A 44 63.01 -49.31 -29.34
C SER A 44 62.80 -48.79 -27.93
N SER A 45 63.33 -49.47 -26.92
CA SER A 45 63.30 -49.04 -25.52
C SER A 45 64.36 -47.99 -25.16
N LYS A 46 65.14 -47.52 -26.15
CA LYS A 46 66.20 -46.53 -25.94
C LYS A 46 65.58 -45.14 -25.81
N SER A 47 65.90 -44.45 -24.72
CA SER A 47 65.49 -43.07 -24.46
C SER A 47 66.69 -42.12 -24.54
N TRP A 48 66.41 -40.87 -24.90
CA TRP A 48 67.41 -39.81 -24.84
C TRP A 48 67.70 -39.45 -23.38
N GLN A 49 68.90 -39.76 -22.91
CA GLN A 49 69.27 -39.59 -21.50
C GLN A 49 69.21 -38.11 -21.07
N GLN A 50 69.67 -37.18 -21.93
CA GLN A 50 69.59 -35.75 -21.65
C GLN A 50 68.17 -35.16 -21.80
N GLY A 51 67.21 -35.90 -22.36
CA GLY A 51 65.84 -35.41 -22.57
C GLY A 51 65.11 -35.07 -21.27
N TYR A 52 65.34 -35.85 -20.20
CA TYR A 52 64.80 -35.53 -18.87
C TYR A 52 65.40 -34.25 -18.30
N SER A 53 66.68 -33.99 -18.55
CA SER A 53 67.35 -32.76 -18.13
C SER A 53 66.74 -31.55 -18.82
N VAL A 54 66.46 -31.62 -20.13
CA VAL A 54 65.77 -30.52 -20.86
C VAL A 54 64.40 -30.24 -20.25
N ILE A 55 63.59 -31.27 -20.01
CA ILE A 55 62.26 -31.10 -19.39
C ILE A 55 62.37 -30.47 -17.99
N ASN A 56 63.36 -30.88 -17.19
CA ASN A 56 63.60 -30.30 -15.86
C ASN A 56 64.00 -28.82 -15.96
N TYR A 57 64.89 -28.46 -16.89
CA TYR A 57 65.24 -27.06 -17.14
C TYR A 57 64.04 -26.24 -17.61
N MET A 58 63.17 -26.78 -18.47
CA MET A 58 61.92 -26.11 -18.87
C MET A 58 60.99 -25.90 -17.66
N LYS A 59 60.80 -26.91 -16.81
CA LYS A 59 59.95 -26.80 -15.60
C LYS A 59 60.49 -25.83 -14.56
N MET A 60 61.82 -25.73 -14.43
CA MET A 60 62.49 -24.85 -13.47
C MET A 60 62.71 -23.42 -13.99
N SER A 61 62.47 -23.16 -15.27
CA SER A 61 62.66 -21.83 -15.86
C SER A 61 61.44 -20.94 -15.64
N HIS A 62 61.72 -19.68 -15.34
CA HIS A 62 60.73 -18.62 -15.22
C HIS A 62 60.99 -17.60 -16.32
N ILE A 63 60.04 -17.44 -17.22
CA ILE A 63 60.14 -16.50 -18.35
C ILE A 63 58.89 -15.63 -18.43
N GLN A 64 59.05 -14.44 -19.01
CA GLN A 64 57.94 -13.56 -19.35
C GLN A 64 57.71 -13.63 -20.86
N GLY A 65 56.67 -14.35 -21.27
CA GLY A 65 56.26 -14.48 -22.67
C GLY A 65 55.14 -13.50 -23.04
N LEU A 66 54.57 -13.70 -24.23
CA LEU A 66 53.41 -12.96 -24.74
C LEU A 66 52.17 -13.19 -23.88
N THR A 67 52.03 -14.39 -23.31
CA THR A 67 50.93 -14.75 -22.39
C THR A 67 51.21 -14.40 -20.93
N GLY A 68 52.22 -13.57 -20.66
CA GLY A 68 52.64 -13.16 -19.32
C GLY A 68 53.66 -14.11 -18.67
N TRP A 69 53.63 -14.21 -17.35
CA TRP A 69 54.58 -15.05 -16.60
C TRP A 69 54.30 -16.53 -16.80
N ILE A 70 55.35 -17.29 -17.15
CA ILE A 70 55.27 -18.72 -17.40
C ILE A 70 56.05 -19.44 -16.31
N GLN A 71 55.34 -20.27 -15.54
CA GLN A 71 55.89 -21.12 -14.50
C GLN A 71 55.12 -22.44 -14.44
N PHE A 72 55.82 -23.56 -14.30
CA PHE A 72 55.24 -24.89 -14.21
C PHE A 72 55.35 -25.47 -12.79
N ASN A 73 54.43 -26.36 -12.44
CA ASN A 73 54.56 -27.23 -11.27
C ASN A 73 55.43 -28.47 -11.58
N THR A 74 55.63 -29.31 -10.56
CA THR A 74 56.40 -30.56 -10.68
C THR A 74 55.83 -31.52 -11.75
N THR A 75 54.52 -31.50 -11.98
CA THR A 75 53.84 -32.33 -12.98
C THR A 75 53.87 -31.74 -14.40
N GLY A 76 54.27 -30.47 -14.57
CA GLY A 76 54.38 -29.81 -15.87
C GLY A 76 53.17 -28.97 -16.29
N PHE A 77 52.23 -28.68 -15.38
CA PHE A 77 51.14 -27.74 -15.62
C PHE A 77 51.53 -26.32 -15.22
N ARG A 78 51.07 -25.34 -16.00
CA ARG A 78 51.29 -23.93 -15.71
C ARG A 78 50.53 -23.49 -14.46
N THR A 79 51.20 -22.86 -13.51
CA THR A 79 50.61 -22.43 -12.22
C THR A 79 50.35 -20.93 -12.12
N ASP A 80 51.12 -20.14 -12.86
CA ASP A 80 51.02 -18.68 -12.87
C ASP A 80 50.22 -18.25 -14.10
N VAL A 81 48.90 -18.16 -13.95
CA VAL A 81 47.97 -17.80 -15.02
C VAL A 81 47.14 -16.61 -14.57
N ALA A 82 47.31 -15.49 -15.25
CA ALA A 82 46.49 -14.30 -15.10
C ALA A 82 45.57 -14.16 -16.33
N LEU A 83 44.28 -13.98 -16.09
CA LEU A 83 43.27 -13.77 -17.12
C LEU A 83 42.68 -12.37 -16.99
N GLU A 84 42.50 -11.70 -18.13
CA GLU A 84 41.79 -10.44 -18.19
C GLU A 84 40.31 -10.70 -18.47
N ILE A 85 39.44 -10.07 -17.68
CA ILE A 85 38.00 -10.11 -17.90
C ILE A 85 37.64 -8.89 -18.73
N VAL A 86 37.03 -9.13 -19.89
CA VAL A 86 36.62 -8.09 -20.83
C VAL A 86 35.10 -8.11 -21.00
N GLN A 87 34.49 -6.93 -21.12
CA GLN A 87 33.08 -6.76 -21.43
C GLN A 87 32.94 -5.99 -22.73
N LEU A 88 32.03 -6.45 -23.58
CA LEU A 88 31.66 -5.70 -24.77
C LEU A 88 30.79 -4.50 -24.35
N LYS A 89 31.29 -3.29 -24.61
CA LYS A 89 30.56 -2.03 -24.47
C LYS A 89 30.40 -1.35 -25.83
N GLU A 90 29.71 -0.22 -25.87
CA GLU A 90 29.45 0.53 -27.13
C GLU A 90 30.72 0.92 -27.89
N LYS A 91 31.81 1.23 -27.16
CA LYS A 91 33.11 1.62 -27.75
C LYS A 91 33.97 0.42 -28.15
N GLY A 92 33.56 -0.80 -27.82
CA GLY A 92 34.32 -2.04 -28.05
C GLY A 92 34.52 -2.86 -26.79
N LEU A 93 35.42 -3.85 -26.86
CA LEU A 93 35.80 -4.66 -25.72
C LEU A 93 36.66 -3.84 -24.75
N GLU A 94 36.16 -3.66 -23.53
CA GLU A 94 36.88 -2.98 -22.46
C GLU A 94 37.23 -3.97 -21.35
N LYS A 95 38.44 -3.88 -20.81
CA LYS A 95 38.87 -4.66 -19.64
C LYS A 95 38.15 -4.15 -18.39
N ILE A 96 37.46 -5.05 -17.69
CA ILE A 96 36.67 -4.78 -16.48
C ILE A 96 37.27 -5.42 -15.23
N GLY A 97 38.21 -6.35 -15.39
CA GLY A 97 38.87 -6.98 -14.25
C GLY A 97 40.02 -7.90 -14.62
N THR A 98 40.68 -8.42 -13.59
CA THR A 98 41.73 -9.43 -13.69
C THR A 98 41.47 -10.55 -12.71
N TRP A 99 41.70 -11.77 -13.15
CA TRP A 99 41.69 -12.97 -12.34
C TRP A 99 43.08 -13.60 -12.34
N ASP A 100 43.55 -14.06 -11.19
CA ASP A 100 44.87 -14.67 -11.04
C ASP A 100 44.72 -16.01 -10.31
N ALA A 101 45.27 -17.07 -10.91
CA ALA A 101 45.23 -18.43 -10.40
C ALA A 101 45.90 -18.58 -9.02
N LYS A 102 46.85 -17.71 -8.64
CA LYS A 102 47.45 -17.71 -7.29
C LYS A 102 46.45 -17.25 -6.22
N PHE A 103 45.56 -16.33 -6.57
CA PHE A 103 44.56 -15.75 -5.69
C PHE A 103 43.20 -16.38 -5.96
N VAL A 104 43.10 -17.69 -5.77
CA VAL A 104 42.00 -18.63 -6.11
C VAL A 104 40.57 -18.15 -5.73
N LYS A 105 40.39 -17.08 -4.97
CA LYS A 105 39.07 -16.62 -4.47
C LYS A 105 38.65 -15.19 -4.81
N LYS A 106 39.44 -14.36 -5.51
CA LYS A 106 39.04 -12.95 -5.74
C LYS A 106 39.37 -12.47 -7.16
N ILE A 107 38.33 -12.11 -7.90
CA ILE A 107 38.45 -11.29 -9.11
C ILE A 107 38.73 -9.85 -8.65
N GLN A 108 39.75 -9.23 -9.23
CA GLN A 108 40.03 -7.81 -9.03
C GLN A 108 39.29 -7.01 -10.10
N TRP A 109 38.25 -6.28 -9.70
CA TRP A 109 37.47 -5.42 -10.59
C TRP A 109 38.15 -4.06 -10.74
N VAL A 110 38.28 -3.59 -11.97
CA VAL A 110 38.76 -2.23 -12.25
C VAL A 110 37.54 -1.34 -12.40
N ASN A 111 37.28 -0.46 -11.42
CA ASN A 111 36.18 0.49 -11.55
C ASN A 111 36.51 1.50 -12.65
N GLY A 112 35.62 1.60 -13.63
CA GLY A 112 35.79 2.49 -14.78
C GLY A 112 35.82 3.96 -14.35
N SER A 113 37.03 4.52 -14.30
CA SER A 113 37.37 5.89 -14.74
C SER A 113 38.82 6.28 -14.44
N ASP A 114 39.57 5.53 -13.62
CA ASP A 114 40.96 5.87 -13.27
C ASP A 114 41.86 4.63 -13.26
N PRO A 115 42.91 4.56 -14.11
CA PRO A 115 43.86 3.44 -14.15
C PRO A 115 44.71 3.28 -12.87
N ASN A 116 44.73 4.28 -11.97
CA ASN A 116 45.52 4.26 -10.75
C ASN A 116 44.74 3.87 -9.48
N ASP A 117 43.43 3.66 -9.55
CA ASP A 117 42.62 3.35 -8.37
C ASP A 117 42.68 1.84 -8.07
N ARG A 118 43.77 1.42 -7.42
CA ARG A 118 43.91 0.06 -6.86
C ARG A 118 43.01 -0.06 -5.64
N VAL A 119 41.73 -0.34 -5.86
CA VAL A 119 40.83 -0.73 -4.78
C VAL A 119 41.24 -2.13 -4.35
N GLY A 120 41.87 -2.20 -3.17
CA GLY A 120 42.06 -3.44 -2.42
C GLY A 120 40.73 -4.17 -2.26
N ALA A 121 40.82 -5.48 -2.10
CA ALA A 121 39.72 -6.42 -1.87
C ALA A 121 38.44 -5.74 -1.39
N VAL A 122 37.37 -5.83 -2.19
CA VAL A 122 36.02 -5.39 -1.81
C VAL A 122 35.69 -6.04 -0.46
N GLU A 123 35.78 -5.25 0.61
CA GLU A 123 35.16 -5.53 1.89
C GLU A 123 33.66 -5.19 1.72
N GLU A 124 32.80 -6.09 2.16
CA GLU A 124 31.35 -6.12 1.92
C GLU A 124 30.55 -4.97 2.60
N GLU A 125 31.17 -3.85 2.97
CA GLU A 125 30.53 -2.83 3.83
C GLU A 125 30.14 -1.50 3.17
N ASP A 126 30.51 -1.19 1.93
CA ASP A 126 30.04 0.04 1.26
C ASP A 126 28.72 -0.18 0.50
N THR A 127 27.63 -0.29 1.28
CA THR A 127 26.23 -0.45 0.82
C THR A 127 25.57 0.85 0.31
N PHE A 128 26.35 1.89 0.01
CA PHE A 128 25.85 3.06 -0.71
C PHE A 128 26.28 2.96 -2.16
N ILE A 129 25.33 2.54 -3.02
CA ILE A 129 25.44 2.64 -4.48
C ILE A 129 26.02 4.02 -4.80
N LYS A 130 27.25 4.06 -5.33
CA LYS A 130 27.85 5.33 -5.79
C LYS A 130 26.84 5.95 -6.78
N PRO A 131 26.40 7.20 -6.57
CA PRO A 131 25.36 7.85 -7.40
C PRO A 131 25.73 8.00 -8.89
N THR A 132 26.93 7.57 -9.29
CA THR A 132 27.42 7.56 -10.66
C THR A 132 26.95 6.38 -11.52
N VAL A 133 26.36 5.31 -10.96
CA VAL A 133 26.02 4.09 -11.74
C VAL A 133 24.85 4.30 -12.71
N LEU A 134 23.92 5.18 -12.38
CA LEU A 134 22.71 5.43 -13.18
C LEU A 134 22.83 6.64 -14.09
N LYS A 135 23.91 7.42 -13.97
CA LYS A 135 24.07 8.68 -14.68
C LYS A 135 24.16 8.45 -16.19
N GLY A 136 23.26 9.05 -16.95
CA GLY A 136 23.19 8.92 -18.41
C GLY A 136 22.58 7.62 -18.93
N LYS A 137 21.92 6.83 -18.08
CA LYS A 137 21.09 5.69 -18.50
C LYS A 137 19.63 6.13 -18.64
N THR A 138 18.93 5.58 -19.63
CA THR A 138 17.48 5.76 -19.79
C THR A 138 16.75 4.53 -19.27
N LEU A 139 15.99 4.67 -18.18
CA LEU A 139 15.21 3.60 -17.58
C LEU A 139 13.80 3.51 -18.17
N LYS A 140 13.36 2.30 -18.50
CA LYS A 140 11.96 2.03 -18.88
C LYS A 140 11.11 1.87 -17.64
N VAL A 141 10.17 2.79 -17.45
CA VAL A 141 9.29 2.83 -16.29
C VAL A 141 7.92 2.31 -16.71
N THR A 142 7.59 1.09 -16.29
CA THR A 142 6.24 0.56 -16.47
C THR A 142 5.28 1.13 -15.42
N THR A 143 4.06 1.40 -15.84
CA THR A 143 3.03 1.98 -14.98
C THR A 143 1.63 1.67 -15.46
N ILE A 144 0.62 1.98 -14.65
CA ILE A 144 -0.80 1.77 -14.97
C ILE A 144 -1.56 3.10 -14.95
N MET A 145 -2.44 3.29 -15.92
CA MET A 145 -3.27 4.50 -16.00
C MET A 145 -4.33 4.49 -14.90
N GLY A 146 -4.37 5.55 -14.09
CA GLY A 146 -5.32 5.67 -12.98
C GLY A 146 -5.17 7.01 -12.26
N ALA A 147 -6.27 7.76 -12.13
CA ALA A 147 -6.28 9.04 -11.43
C ALA A 147 -6.19 8.83 -9.90
N PRO A 148 -5.45 9.66 -9.15
CA PRO A 148 -4.58 10.77 -9.59
C PRO A 148 -3.11 10.34 -9.82
N MET A 149 -2.82 9.04 -9.87
CA MET A 149 -1.46 8.51 -9.91
C MET A 149 -0.79 8.79 -11.26
N ILE A 150 -1.43 8.40 -12.37
CA ILE A 150 -1.02 8.72 -13.74
C ILE A 150 -2.25 8.94 -14.62
N MET A 151 -2.26 10.07 -15.32
CA MET A 151 -3.34 10.54 -16.17
C MET A 151 -2.76 11.08 -17.48
N TRP A 152 -3.59 11.12 -18.51
CA TRP A 152 -3.26 11.84 -19.74
C TRP A 152 -3.31 13.33 -19.48
N LYS A 153 -2.21 14.02 -19.78
CA LYS A 153 -2.14 15.48 -19.69
C LYS A 153 -3.01 16.11 -20.76
N ARG A 154 -3.92 17.00 -20.33
CA ARG A 154 -4.76 17.76 -21.27
C ARG A 154 -3.95 18.93 -21.84
N SER A 155 -3.79 18.95 -23.16
CA SER A 155 -3.09 20.01 -23.88
C SER A 155 -3.68 20.19 -25.27
N GLU A 156 -3.72 21.43 -25.75
CA GLU A 156 -4.14 21.78 -27.11
C GLU A 156 -3.05 21.42 -28.14
N ALA A 157 -1.78 21.40 -27.71
CA ALA A 157 -0.65 21.01 -28.55
C ALA A 157 -0.33 19.51 -28.41
N PRO A 158 0.10 18.84 -29.49
CA PRO A 158 0.47 17.43 -29.43
C PRO A 158 1.74 17.24 -28.59
N LEU A 159 1.58 16.60 -27.44
CA LEU A 159 2.67 16.25 -26.53
C LEU A 159 3.33 14.93 -26.98
N LYS A 160 4.65 14.80 -26.74
CA LYS A 160 5.44 13.61 -27.11
C LYS A 160 6.21 13.07 -25.90
N GLY A 161 6.51 11.77 -25.93
CA GLY A 161 7.28 11.12 -24.85
C GLY A 161 6.57 11.18 -23.50
N ASN A 162 7.31 11.53 -22.45
CA ASN A 162 6.83 11.57 -21.07
C ASN A 162 5.86 12.72 -20.80
N ASP A 163 5.95 13.82 -21.57
CA ASP A 163 5.11 15.02 -21.36
C ASP A 163 3.61 14.74 -21.54
N ARG A 164 3.26 13.62 -22.20
CA ARG A 164 1.88 13.17 -22.38
C ARG A 164 1.20 12.78 -21.07
N PHE A 165 1.98 12.54 -20.01
CA PHE A 165 1.48 12.05 -18.73
C PHE A 165 1.60 13.12 -17.65
N GLU A 166 0.64 13.12 -16.73
CA GLU A 166 0.64 13.92 -15.51
C GLU A 166 0.14 13.08 -14.33
N GLY A 167 0.56 13.42 -13.11
CA GLY A 167 0.11 12.73 -11.90
C GLY A 167 1.23 12.49 -10.90
N TYR A 168 0.86 11.95 -9.74
CA TYR A 168 1.77 11.76 -8.60
C TYR A 168 2.98 10.89 -8.93
N ALA A 169 2.79 9.76 -9.64
CA ALA A 169 3.90 8.87 -9.98
C ALA A 169 4.86 9.49 -11.01
N VAL A 170 4.36 10.34 -11.91
CA VAL A 170 5.18 11.05 -12.90
C VAL A 170 6.15 12.00 -12.19
N GLU A 171 5.64 12.80 -11.26
CA GLU A 171 6.46 13.72 -10.46
C GLU A 171 7.45 12.96 -9.55
N LEU A 172 7.02 11.82 -8.98
CA LEU A 172 7.89 10.98 -8.17
C LEU A 172 9.09 10.48 -8.98
N VAL A 173 8.86 9.91 -10.17
CA VAL A 173 9.94 9.42 -11.04
C VAL A 173 10.83 10.58 -11.49
N GLN A 174 10.25 11.73 -11.84
CA GLN A 174 11.02 12.91 -12.21
C GLN A 174 11.95 13.38 -11.09
N ASN A 175 11.50 13.38 -9.84
CA ASN A 175 12.33 13.74 -8.69
C ASN A 175 13.43 12.71 -8.44
N LEU A 176 13.14 11.40 -8.60
CA LEU A 176 14.15 10.35 -8.52
C LEU A 176 15.21 10.51 -9.63
N ALA A 177 14.76 10.77 -10.87
CA ALA A 177 15.62 11.03 -12.02
C ALA A 177 16.57 12.20 -11.75
N ASN A 178 16.06 13.30 -11.21
CA ASN A 178 16.86 14.48 -10.86
C ASN A 178 17.88 14.20 -9.74
N MET A 179 17.53 13.39 -8.74
CA MET A 179 18.42 13.05 -7.63
C MET A 179 19.55 12.10 -8.04
N TYR A 180 19.25 11.10 -8.86
CA TYR A 180 20.18 10.04 -9.24
C TYR A 180 20.80 10.21 -10.64
N GLY A 181 20.36 11.22 -11.40
CA GLY A 181 20.93 11.62 -12.69
C GLY A 181 20.63 10.68 -13.87
N PHE A 182 19.54 9.92 -13.80
CA PHE A 182 19.08 9.06 -14.90
C PHE A 182 17.98 9.72 -15.72
N ASP A 183 17.86 9.33 -16.98
CA ASP A 183 16.70 9.64 -17.83
C ASP A 183 15.69 8.49 -17.76
N PHE A 184 14.45 8.71 -18.15
CA PHE A 184 13.44 7.66 -18.12
C PHE A 184 12.44 7.78 -19.27
N GLU A 185 11.76 6.68 -19.58
CA GLU A 185 10.63 6.62 -20.49
C GLU A 185 9.44 5.96 -19.80
N ILE A 186 8.29 6.65 -19.78
CA ILE A 186 7.05 6.10 -19.22
C ILE A 186 6.36 5.22 -20.27
N ILE A 187 6.13 3.96 -19.90
CA ILE A 187 5.47 2.96 -20.74
C ILE A 187 4.25 2.43 -19.97
N PRO A 188 3.01 2.73 -20.40
CA PRO A 188 1.83 2.10 -19.82
C PRO A 188 1.85 0.58 -20.05
N VAL A 189 1.52 -0.17 -19.00
CA VAL A 189 1.44 -1.63 -19.01
C VAL A 189 0.51 -2.12 -20.12
N ARG A 190 0.94 -3.16 -20.86
CA ARG A 190 0.25 -3.60 -22.09
C ARG A 190 -1.14 -4.17 -21.84
N ASP A 191 -1.32 -4.92 -20.76
CA ASP A 191 -2.56 -5.63 -20.43
C ASP A 191 -3.48 -4.87 -19.46
N GLY A 192 -3.07 -3.68 -19.01
CA GLY A 192 -3.82 -2.87 -18.05
C GLY A 192 -3.92 -3.47 -16.64
N LYS A 193 -3.03 -4.40 -16.25
CA LYS A 193 -3.07 -5.06 -14.94
C LYS A 193 -1.85 -4.76 -14.09
N TYR A 194 -2.07 -4.78 -12.78
CA TYR A 194 -0.98 -4.64 -11.80
C TYR A 194 0.00 -5.81 -11.81
N GLY A 195 -0.52 -7.02 -11.99
CA GLY A 195 0.23 -8.25 -11.88
C GLY A 195 -0.30 -9.17 -10.78
N SER A 196 -0.77 -10.32 -11.21
CA SER A 196 -1.31 -11.41 -10.39
C SER A 196 -0.77 -12.73 -10.94
N GLN A 197 -0.38 -13.64 -10.04
CA GLN A 197 0.03 -14.97 -10.45
C GLN A 197 -1.21 -15.83 -10.77
N ASP A 198 -1.21 -16.48 -11.93
CA ASP A 198 -2.23 -17.48 -12.25
C ASP A 198 -2.03 -18.71 -11.34
N SER A 199 -3.08 -19.11 -10.64
CA SER A 199 -3.09 -20.28 -9.76
C SER A 199 -2.86 -21.62 -10.48
N LYS A 200 -3.11 -21.70 -11.79
CA LYS A 200 -2.99 -22.94 -12.58
C LYS A 200 -1.63 -23.07 -13.24
N THR A 201 -1.16 -22.01 -13.89
CA THR A 201 0.11 -22.02 -14.64
C THR A 201 1.29 -21.53 -13.80
N GLY A 202 1.04 -20.78 -12.73
CA GLY A 202 2.09 -20.14 -11.93
C GLY A 202 2.71 -18.91 -12.60
N GLU A 203 2.21 -18.51 -13.77
CA GLU A 203 2.74 -17.39 -14.53
C GLU A 203 2.23 -16.04 -14.00
N TRP A 204 3.08 -15.02 -14.10
CA TRP A 204 2.74 -13.65 -13.77
C TRP A 204 2.26 -12.90 -15.00
N ASN A 205 1.41 -11.89 -14.78
CA ASN A 205 0.98 -10.92 -15.80
C ASN A 205 1.25 -9.47 -15.34
N GLY A 206 0.75 -8.50 -16.09
CA GLY A 206 0.83 -7.08 -15.74
C GLY A 206 2.23 -6.53 -15.57
N MET A 207 2.32 -5.42 -14.84
CA MET A 207 3.58 -4.73 -14.54
C MET A 207 4.59 -5.65 -13.86
N VAL A 208 4.13 -6.58 -13.01
CA VAL A 208 5.03 -7.55 -12.35
C VAL A 208 5.77 -8.39 -13.38
N ARG A 209 5.08 -8.90 -14.40
CA ARG A 209 5.70 -9.71 -15.46
C ARG A 209 6.64 -8.89 -16.34
N GLU A 210 6.25 -7.66 -16.69
CA GLU A 210 7.09 -6.77 -17.51
C GLU A 210 8.44 -6.48 -16.86
N VAL A 211 8.47 -6.30 -15.52
CA VAL A 211 9.74 -6.14 -14.78
C VAL A 211 10.51 -7.45 -14.68
N MET A 212 9.83 -8.58 -14.43
CA MET A 212 10.50 -9.89 -14.36
C MET A 212 11.19 -10.29 -15.66
N ASP A 213 10.58 -9.97 -16.80
CA ASP A 213 11.10 -10.33 -18.13
C ASP A 213 12.15 -9.33 -18.64
N GLY A 214 12.36 -8.21 -17.95
CA GLY A 214 13.25 -7.13 -18.39
C GLY A 214 12.68 -6.26 -19.52
N ASP A 215 11.37 -6.36 -19.78
CA ASP A 215 10.65 -5.47 -20.71
C ASP A 215 10.59 -4.04 -20.15
N ALA A 216 10.55 -3.90 -18.82
CA ALA A 216 10.68 -2.66 -18.08
C ALA A 216 11.73 -2.79 -16.95
N ASP A 217 12.46 -1.71 -16.65
CA ASP A 217 13.51 -1.71 -15.64
C ASP A 217 12.95 -1.49 -14.23
N ILE A 218 11.89 -0.70 -14.12
CA ILE A 218 11.22 -0.40 -12.85
C ILE A 218 9.72 -0.21 -13.05
N ALA A 219 8.93 -0.63 -12.07
CA ALA A 219 7.50 -0.32 -12.01
C ALA A 219 7.26 0.80 -10.99
N VAL A 220 6.68 1.92 -11.43
CA VAL A 220 6.25 3.00 -10.52
C VAL A 220 4.74 3.19 -10.67
N ALA A 221 4.01 2.70 -9.67
CA ALA A 221 2.56 2.75 -9.61
C ALA A 221 2.09 2.61 -8.15
N ASP A 222 0.78 2.70 -7.93
CA ASP A 222 0.10 2.35 -6.68
C ASP A 222 0.04 0.82 -6.44
N LEU A 223 1.18 0.16 -6.60
CA LEU A 223 1.30 -1.29 -6.48
C LEU A 223 1.29 -1.72 -5.00
N THR A 224 0.23 -2.41 -4.57
CA THR A 224 0.17 -2.96 -3.20
C THR A 224 1.26 -4.01 -2.96
N VAL A 225 2.07 -3.80 -1.93
CA VAL A 225 3.05 -4.77 -1.43
C VAL A 225 2.33 -5.97 -0.83
N ASN A 226 2.65 -7.18 -1.29
CA ASN A 226 2.13 -8.42 -0.73
C ASN A 226 3.18 -9.52 -0.78
N LYS A 227 2.93 -10.63 -0.06
CA LYS A 227 3.88 -11.75 0.05
C LYS A 227 4.25 -12.38 -1.30
N GLN A 228 3.29 -12.51 -2.22
CA GLN A 228 3.54 -13.14 -3.53
C GLN A 228 4.42 -12.25 -4.42
N ARG A 229 4.15 -10.94 -4.45
CA ARG A 229 4.92 -9.96 -5.21
C ARG A 229 6.32 -9.77 -4.64
N ALA A 230 6.46 -9.72 -3.31
CA ALA A 230 7.76 -9.64 -2.65
C ALA A 230 8.64 -10.89 -2.85
N ALA A 231 8.04 -12.02 -3.24
CA ALA A 231 8.79 -13.21 -3.64
C ALA A 231 9.20 -13.21 -5.13
N ALA A 232 8.56 -12.37 -5.95
CA ALA A 232 8.80 -12.28 -7.39
C ALA A 232 9.68 -11.08 -7.77
N LEU A 233 9.60 -9.99 -7.02
CA LEU A 233 10.30 -8.73 -7.25
C LEU A 233 10.85 -8.18 -5.94
N ASP A 234 11.97 -7.46 -6.04
CA ASP A 234 12.46 -6.61 -4.97
C ASP A 234 11.61 -5.33 -4.90
N LEU A 235 11.09 -5.02 -3.72
CA LEU A 235 10.20 -3.89 -3.48
C LEU A 235 10.89 -2.87 -2.57
N SER A 236 10.75 -1.58 -2.89
CA SER A 236 11.21 -0.50 -2.02
C SER A 236 10.41 -0.45 -0.72
N MET A 237 10.88 0.37 0.23
CA MET A 237 10.03 0.74 1.36
C MET A 237 8.74 1.40 0.87
N PRO A 238 7.58 1.10 1.48
CA PRO A 238 6.32 1.74 1.12
C PRO A 238 6.40 3.25 1.33
N PHE A 239 6.06 4.04 0.30
CA PHE A 239 6.04 5.50 0.38
C PHE A 239 4.67 6.06 0.79
N MET A 240 3.62 5.24 0.77
CA MET A 240 2.25 5.63 1.13
C MET A 240 1.54 4.48 1.87
N SER A 241 0.92 4.81 3.00
CA SER A 241 0.16 3.85 3.83
C SER A 241 -1.34 4.00 3.57
N LEU A 242 -1.98 2.92 3.13
CA LEU A 242 -3.41 2.87 2.78
C LEU A 242 -4.04 1.61 3.38
N GLY A 243 -5.36 1.65 3.60
CA GLY A 243 -6.16 0.52 4.07
C GLY A 243 -7.37 0.26 3.17
N ILE A 244 -8.01 -0.90 3.36
CA ILE A 244 -9.29 -1.20 2.70
C ILE A 244 -10.37 -0.32 3.33
N SER A 245 -11.05 0.47 2.51
CA SER A 245 -12.19 1.29 2.90
C SER A 245 -13.45 0.87 2.13
N ILE A 246 -14.61 1.24 2.67
CA ILE A 246 -15.90 1.01 2.04
C ILE A 246 -16.40 2.35 1.52
N LEU A 247 -16.63 2.44 0.22
CA LEU A 247 -17.27 3.59 -0.41
C LEU A 247 -18.74 3.27 -0.66
N PHE A 248 -19.64 4.11 -0.16
CA PHE A 248 -21.07 4.03 -0.42
C PHE A 248 -21.65 5.44 -0.62
N VAL A 249 -22.82 5.50 -1.25
CA VAL A 249 -23.51 6.76 -1.50
C VAL A 249 -24.02 7.32 -0.17
N ALA A 250 -23.73 8.59 0.10
CA ALA A 250 -24.22 9.27 1.29
C ALA A 250 -25.75 9.11 1.40
N PRO A 251 -26.28 8.65 2.55
CA PRO A 251 -27.71 8.45 2.71
C PRO A 251 -28.44 9.78 2.59
N LYS A 252 -29.61 9.76 1.95
CA LYS A 252 -30.50 10.93 1.94
C LYS A 252 -31.31 10.92 3.24
N ALA A 253 -31.55 12.10 3.80
CA ALA A 253 -32.45 12.25 4.94
C ALA A 253 -33.81 11.60 4.60
N LYS A 254 -34.29 10.71 5.47
CA LYS A 254 -35.60 10.09 5.29
C LYS A 254 -36.68 11.17 5.39
N PRO A 255 -37.75 11.12 4.58
CA PRO A 255 -38.89 11.98 4.80
C PRO A 255 -39.49 11.69 6.18
N PRO A 256 -39.97 12.72 6.91
CA PRO A 256 -40.57 12.51 8.22
C PRO A 256 -41.80 11.60 8.09
N SER A 257 -41.96 10.67 9.02
CA SER A 257 -43.15 9.82 9.10
C SER A 257 -44.38 10.66 9.50
N LEU A 258 -45.58 10.18 9.17
CA LEU A 258 -46.84 10.91 9.47
C LEU A 258 -47.04 11.24 10.95
N LEU A 259 -46.44 10.46 11.86
CA LEU A 259 -46.52 10.65 13.32
C LEU A 259 -45.22 11.23 13.91
N SER A 260 -44.36 11.84 13.10
CA SER A 260 -43.08 12.41 13.58
C SER A 260 -43.26 13.50 14.64
N PHE A 261 -44.44 14.12 14.73
CA PHE A 261 -44.75 15.12 15.77
C PHE A 261 -44.83 14.52 17.19
N ILE A 262 -44.98 13.20 17.33
CA ILE A 262 -44.99 12.50 18.63
C ILE A 262 -43.55 12.19 19.10
N ALA A 263 -42.61 12.06 18.16
CA ALA A 263 -41.23 11.66 18.38
C ALA A 263 -40.38 12.55 19.33
N PRO A 264 -40.64 13.86 19.53
CA PRO A 264 -39.84 14.70 20.42
C PRO A 264 -39.85 14.29 21.91
N MET A 265 -40.77 13.43 22.31
CA MET A 265 -40.85 12.85 23.64
C MET A 265 -40.96 11.32 23.54
N GLU A 266 -40.32 10.62 24.47
CA GLU A 266 -40.38 9.16 24.52
C GLU A 266 -41.82 8.68 24.79
N ASN A 267 -42.19 7.54 24.23
CA ASN A 267 -43.50 6.91 24.43
C ASN A 267 -43.87 6.76 25.93
N GLN A 268 -42.88 6.55 26.80
CA GLN A 268 -43.09 6.48 28.25
C GLN A 268 -43.60 7.80 28.83
N VAL A 269 -43.05 8.94 28.37
CA VAL A 269 -43.46 10.28 28.83
C VAL A 269 -44.92 10.54 28.45
N TRP A 270 -45.31 10.18 27.24
CA TRP A 270 -46.70 10.29 26.79
C TRP A 270 -47.66 9.48 27.65
N LEU A 271 -47.27 8.27 28.06
CA LEU A 271 -48.06 7.47 28.99
C LEU A 271 -48.22 8.18 30.35
N PHE A 272 -47.15 8.75 30.90
CA PHE A 272 -47.21 9.50 32.15
C PHE A 272 -48.06 10.78 32.05
N VAL A 273 -48.07 11.46 30.90
CA VAL A 273 -48.97 12.60 30.66
C VAL A 273 -50.44 12.15 30.70
N CYS A 274 -50.79 11.04 30.06
CA CYS A 274 -52.15 10.49 30.12
C CYS A 274 -52.57 10.15 31.56
N ILE A 275 -51.66 9.52 32.33
CA ILE A 275 -51.89 9.21 33.75
C ILE A 275 -52.05 10.49 34.58
N ALA A 276 -51.22 11.51 34.33
CA ALA A 276 -51.29 12.80 35.02
C ALA A 276 -52.61 13.53 34.73
N ILE A 277 -53.07 13.56 33.46
CA ILE A 277 -54.37 14.13 33.08
C ILE A 277 -55.51 13.43 33.83
N ALA A 278 -55.51 12.09 33.86
CA ALA A 278 -56.53 11.31 34.56
C ALA A 278 -56.47 11.55 36.08
N GLY A 279 -55.27 11.56 36.66
CA GLY A 279 -55.04 11.79 38.09
C GLY A 279 -55.50 13.19 38.52
N THR A 280 -55.07 14.23 37.82
CA THR A 280 -55.47 15.61 38.13
C THR A 280 -56.97 15.83 37.91
N THR A 281 -57.57 15.22 36.90
CA THR A 281 -59.03 15.26 36.70
C THR A 281 -59.77 14.71 37.92
N LEU A 282 -59.32 13.55 38.43
CA LEU A 282 -59.92 12.92 39.60
C LEU A 282 -59.69 13.75 40.87
N THR A 283 -58.47 14.25 41.09
CA THR A 283 -58.15 15.11 42.24
C THR A 283 -58.97 16.40 42.21
N MET A 284 -59.11 17.04 41.05
CA MET A 284 -59.89 18.26 40.88
C MET A 284 -61.37 18.02 41.19
N PHE A 285 -61.94 16.93 40.64
CA PHE A 285 -63.32 16.54 40.91
C PHE A 285 -63.58 16.26 42.40
N LEU A 286 -62.70 15.50 43.06
CA LEU A 286 -62.84 15.19 44.49
C LEU A 286 -62.69 16.45 45.35
N CYS A 287 -61.69 17.28 45.10
CA CYS A 287 -61.48 18.52 45.85
C CYS A 287 -62.64 19.50 45.68
N ALA A 288 -63.19 19.64 44.48
CA ALA A 288 -64.34 20.50 44.22
C ALA A 288 -65.61 19.99 44.93
N ARG A 289 -65.83 18.67 44.97
CA ARG A 289 -67.02 18.09 45.63
C ARG A 289 -66.96 18.12 47.15
N LEU A 290 -65.78 17.89 47.73
CA LEU A 290 -65.57 17.88 49.18
C LEU A 290 -65.53 19.28 49.80
N THR A 291 -65.31 20.32 48.99
CA THR A 291 -65.21 21.70 49.47
C THR A 291 -66.57 22.39 49.39
N PRO A 292 -67.25 22.71 50.52
CA PRO A 292 -68.58 23.32 50.49
C PRO A 292 -68.60 24.69 49.81
N TYR A 293 -67.49 25.43 49.85
CA TYR A 293 -67.35 26.76 49.26
C TYR A 293 -67.24 26.78 47.72
N GLU A 294 -67.12 25.61 47.08
CA GLU A 294 -67.14 25.50 45.62
C GLU A 294 -68.57 25.33 45.06
N TRP A 295 -69.55 25.12 45.95
CA TRP A 295 -70.96 25.00 45.60
C TRP A 295 -71.58 26.40 45.54
N ILE A 296 -72.11 26.78 44.38
CA ILE A 296 -72.59 28.12 44.10
C ILE A 296 -74.11 28.11 43.99
N VAL A 297 -74.71 29.24 44.36
CA VAL A 297 -76.13 29.50 44.16
C VAL A 297 -76.37 29.80 42.68
N PRO A 298 -77.20 29.01 41.96
CA PRO A 298 -77.43 29.20 40.53
C PRO A 298 -78.00 30.58 40.17
N HIS A 299 -78.76 31.18 41.08
CA HIS A 299 -79.40 32.49 40.91
C HIS A 299 -79.05 33.43 42.08
N PRO A 300 -78.15 34.42 41.89
CA PRO A 300 -77.66 35.30 42.96
C PRO A 300 -78.70 36.16 43.68
N CYS A 301 -79.96 36.14 43.24
CA CYS A 301 -81.05 37.00 43.71
C CYS A 301 -82.03 36.28 44.67
N ILE A 302 -81.77 35.03 45.03
CA ILE A 302 -82.58 34.25 45.98
C ILE A 302 -81.81 34.16 47.30
N ASP A 303 -82.36 34.76 48.36
CA ASP A 303 -81.88 34.57 49.73
C ASP A 303 -82.37 33.20 50.22
N ASP A 304 -81.44 32.29 50.54
CA ASP A 304 -81.62 30.86 50.90
C ASP A 304 -82.10 29.94 49.75
N PRO A 305 -81.17 29.43 48.91
CA PRO A 305 -81.48 28.48 47.84
C PRO A 305 -81.62 27.04 48.35
N ASP A 306 -82.64 26.33 47.86
CA ASP A 306 -82.86 24.90 48.16
C ASP A 306 -81.80 23.97 47.52
N GLU A 307 -81.15 24.42 46.45
CA GLU A 307 -80.15 23.64 45.69
C GLU A 307 -78.90 24.48 45.39
N LEU A 308 -77.74 23.96 45.78
CA LEU A 308 -76.44 24.49 45.35
C LEU A 308 -75.91 23.65 44.19
N GLU A 309 -75.32 24.31 43.19
CA GLU A 309 -74.72 23.63 42.03
C GLU A 309 -73.20 23.71 42.07
N ASN A 310 -72.54 22.63 41.64
CA ASN A 310 -71.10 22.57 41.49
C ASN A 310 -70.75 22.44 40.00
N GLU A 311 -70.12 23.48 39.45
CA GLU A 311 -69.71 23.56 38.05
C GLU A 311 -68.64 22.51 37.68
N PHE A 312 -67.92 21.93 38.65
CA PHE A 312 -66.93 20.86 38.43
C PHE A 312 -67.59 19.48 38.51
N THR A 313 -68.23 19.06 37.42
CA THR A 313 -68.54 17.64 37.19
C THR A 313 -67.29 16.88 36.73
N LEU A 314 -67.31 15.54 36.70
CA LEU A 314 -66.16 14.76 36.21
C LEU A 314 -65.81 15.13 34.76
N ARG A 315 -66.84 15.36 33.94
CA ARG A 315 -66.69 15.81 32.55
C ARG A 315 -66.05 17.19 32.48
N ASP A 316 -66.57 18.14 33.26
CA ASP A 316 -66.10 19.52 33.19
C ASP A 316 -64.70 19.67 33.81
N SER A 317 -64.38 18.86 34.82
CA SER A 317 -63.03 18.71 35.37
C SER A 317 -62.05 18.16 34.33
N PHE A 318 -62.46 17.17 33.54
CA PHE A 318 -61.64 16.64 32.44
C PHE A 318 -61.38 17.71 31.38
N PHE A 319 -62.41 18.43 30.94
CA PHE A 319 -62.26 19.50 29.95
C PHE A 319 -61.47 20.69 30.49
N PHE A 320 -61.54 20.99 31.79
CA PHE A 320 -60.70 21.98 32.45
C PHE A 320 -59.22 21.58 32.39
N VAL A 321 -58.90 20.34 32.79
CA VAL A 321 -57.53 19.81 32.79
C VAL A 321 -56.96 19.70 31.37
N LEU A 322 -57.75 19.19 30.42
CA LEU A 322 -57.35 19.08 29.01
C LEU A 322 -57.22 20.45 28.33
N GLY A 323 -58.16 21.36 28.54
CA GLY A 323 -58.16 22.70 27.94
C GLY A 323 -57.01 23.57 28.44
N THR A 324 -56.67 23.43 29.72
CA THR A 324 -55.47 24.08 30.29
C THR A 324 -54.18 23.45 29.77
N TYR A 325 -54.12 22.12 29.61
CA TYR A 325 -52.97 21.43 29.01
C TYR A 325 -52.69 21.85 27.56
N LEU A 326 -53.75 21.98 26.75
CA LEU A 326 -53.68 22.44 25.36
C LEU A 326 -53.51 23.96 25.22
N CYS A 327 -53.32 24.67 26.34
CA CYS A 327 -53.21 26.14 26.40
C CYS A 327 -54.40 26.90 25.78
N GLN A 328 -55.58 26.27 25.69
CA GLN A 328 -56.82 26.90 25.21
C GLN A 328 -57.58 27.62 26.33
N GLY A 329 -57.28 27.25 27.59
CA GLY A 329 -58.01 27.72 28.76
C GLY A 329 -59.27 26.89 29.02
N ALA A 330 -60.07 27.32 30.00
CA ALA A 330 -61.31 26.66 30.36
C ALA A 330 -62.39 27.71 30.63
N ALA A 331 -63.65 27.37 30.33
CA ALA A 331 -64.79 28.25 30.60
C ALA A 331 -65.11 28.37 32.10
N ILE A 332 -64.74 27.35 32.88
CA ILE A 332 -64.93 27.29 34.33
C ILE A 332 -63.61 27.59 35.06
N ALA A 333 -63.70 28.26 36.20
CA ALA A 333 -62.54 28.65 37.01
C ALA A 333 -62.72 28.26 38.48
N PRO A 334 -61.69 27.72 39.15
CA PRO A 334 -61.76 27.36 40.55
C PRO A 334 -61.93 28.59 41.46
N LYS A 335 -62.89 28.50 42.39
CA LYS A 335 -63.27 29.64 43.24
C LYS A 335 -62.58 29.57 44.62
N THR A 336 -62.43 28.37 45.16
CA THR A 336 -61.83 28.14 46.49
C THR A 336 -60.31 27.97 46.46
N ALA A 337 -59.63 28.25 47.58
CA ALA A 337 -58.18 28.14 47.71
C ALA A 337 -57.63 26.73 47.43
N SER A 338 -58.35 25.68 47.85
CA SER A 338 -57.96 24.27 47.64
C SER A 338 -57.94 23.88 46.16
N THR A 339 -59.01 24.19 45.42
CA THR A 339 -59.13 23.92 43.97
C THR A 339 -58.18 24.80 43.16
N ARG A 340 -57.94 26.05 43.59
CA ARG A 340 -56.92 26.94 43.01
C ARG A 340 -55.50 26.42 43.20
N MET A 341 -55.18 25.80 44.34
CA MET A 341 -53.86 25.22 44.58
C MET A 341 -53.61 24.02 43.65
N VAL A 342 -54.59 23.13 43.48
CA VAL A 342 -54.53 22.00 42.53
C VAL A 342 -54.36 22.52 41.10
N ALA A 343 -55.15 23.51 40.69
CA ALA A 343 -55.02 24.14 39.38
C ALA A 343 -53.65 24.82 39.19
N GLY A 344 -53.12 25.49 40.22
CA GLY A 344 -51.79 26.12 40.17
C GLY A 344 -50.65 25.13 39.93
N PHE A 345 -50.66 23.99 40.63
CA PHE A 345 -49.70 22.92 40.37
C PHE A 345 -49.86 22.30 38.97
N TRP A 346 -51.10 22.13 38.52
CA TRP A 346 -51.39 21.64 37.18
C TRP A 346 -50.90 22.60 36.07
N TRP A 347 -51.09 23.90 36.28
CA TRP A 347 -50.60 24.93 35.36
C TRP A 347 -49.07 24.96 35.31
N LEU A 348 -48.40 24.85 36.46
CA LEU A 348 -46.93 24.75 36.50
C LEU A 348 -46.44 23.50 35.76
N PHE A 349 -47.06 22.35 36.00
CA PHE A 349 -46.76 21.11 35.29
C PHE A 349 -46.94 21.26 33.77
N THR A 350 -48.09 21.80 33.35
CA THR A 350 -48.40 22.05 31.94
C THR A 350 -47.36 22.95 31.28
N LEU A 351 -47.00 24.07 31.93
CA LEU A 351 -46.02 25.03 31.42
C LEU A 351 -44.67 24.34 31.18
N ILE A 352 -44.19 23.56 32.15
CA ILE A 352 -42.93 22.83 32.04
C ILE A 352 -42.99 21.81 30.89
N MET A 353 -44.10 21.07 30.79
CA MET A 353 -44.26 20.03 29.75
C MET A 353 -44.33 20.62 28.34
N VAL A 354 -45.14 21.66 28.13
CA VAL A 354 -45.28 22.33 26.83
C VAL A 354 -43.95 22.99 26.43
N SER A 355 -43.28 23.67 27.36
CA SER A 355 -41.96 24.27 27.12
C SER A 355 -40.89 23.22 26.75
N SER A 356 -40.89 22.07 27.43
CA SER A 356 -39.95 20.98 27.12
C SER A 356 -40.26 20.35 25.75
N TYR A 357 -41.54 20.20 25.40
CA TYR A 357 -41.94 19.68 24.10
C TYR A 357 -41.51 20.62 22.96
N THR A 358 -41.75 21.93 23.10
CA THR A 358 -41.36 22.90 22.07
C THR A 358 -39.84 22.99 21.91
N ALA A 359 -39.07 22.90 23.00
CA ALA A 359 -37.61 22.84 22.95
C ALA A 359 -37.09 21.58 22.24
N ASN A 360 -37.64 20.40 22.57
CA ASN A 360 -37.24 19.15 21.94
C ASN A 360 -37.68 19.07 20.48
N LEU A 361 -38.87 19.58 20.15
CA LEU A 361 -39.36 19.66 18.78
C LEU A 361 -38.46 20.55 17.92
N ALA A 362 -38.05 21.71 18.43
CA ALA A 362 -37.11 22.60 17.74
C ALA A 362 -35.78 21.89 17.44
N THR A 363 -35.24 21.16 18.43
CA THR A 363 -34.01 20.36 18.25
C THR A 363 -34.21 19.26 17.21
N PHE A 364 -35.33 18.54 17.26
CA PHE A 364 -35.67 17.47 16.34
C PHE A 364 -35.81 17.96 14.88
N LEU A 365 -36.33 19.16 14.66
CA LEU A 365 -36.47 19.73 13.31
C LEU A 365 -35.13 20.19 12.71
N ILE A 366 -34.12 20.48 13.54
CA ILE A 366 -32.78 20.88 13.10
C ILE A 366 -31.93 19.65 12.77
N VAL A 367 -32.04 18.59 13.58
CA VAL A 367 -31.23 17.37 13.41
C VAL A 367 -31.81 16.52 12.29
N GLN A 368 -31.08 16.45 11.17
CA GLN A 368 -31.39 15.49 10.11
C GLN A 368 -30.79 14.13 10.48
N ASP A 369 -31.64 13.16 10.77
CA ASP A 369 -31.19 11.78 11.01
C ASP A 369 -30.81 11.13 9.68
N LEU A 370 -29.51 10.96 9.47
CA LEU A 370 -28.95 10.24 8.34
C LEU A 370 -28.93 8.76 8.69
N ASP A 371 -29.71 7.96 7.97
CA ASP A 371 -29.76 6.51 8.16
C ASP A 371 -28.44 5.87 7.72
N GLU A 372 -27.47 5.83 8.63
CA GLU A 372 -26.20 5.14 8.44
C GLU A 372 -26.38 3.63 8.65
N SER A 373 -26.94 2.96 7.64
CA SER A 373 -27.22 1.52 7.71
C SER A 373 -25.96 0.64 7.77
N ILE A 374 -24.78 1.18 7.42
CA ILE A 374 -23.51 0.44 7.37
C ILE A 374 -22.45 1.31 8.05
N LYS A 375 -22.02 0.91 9.26
CA LYS A 375 -20.91 1.57 9.97
C LYS A 375 -19.65 0.71 9.97
N MET A 376 -19.84 -0.60 10.07
CA MET A 376 -18.75 -1.57 10.13
C MET A 376 -18.86 -2.64 9.05
N LEU A 377 -17.73 -3.28 8.76
CA LEU A 377 -17.66 -4.41 7.83
C LEU A 377 -18.58 -5.56 8.26
N ASP A 378 -18.74 -5.77 9.57
CA ASP A 378 -19.63 -6.80 10.14
C ASP A 378 -21.11 -6.57 9.84
N ASP A 379 -21.51 -5.36 9.43
CA ASP A 379 -22.90 -5.05 9.09
C ASP A 379 -23.25 -5.50 7.67
N LEU A 380 -22.26 -5.58 6.77
CA LEU A 380 -22.45 -6.01 5.38
C LEU A 380 -23.08 -7.40 5.26
N PRO A 381 -22.57 -8.47 5.92
CA PRO A 381 -23.13 -9.81 5.79
C PRO A 381 -24.45 -10.00 6.56
N LYS A 382 -24.78 -9.11 7.51
CA LYS A 382 -26.05 -9.19 8.28
C LYS A 382 -27.25 -8.73 7.48
N GLN A 383 -27.03 -7.93 6.44
CA GLN A 383 -28.06 -7.35 5.61
C GLN A 383 -27.96 -7.87 4.18
N THR A 384 -29.10 -7.95 3.48
CA THR A 384 -29.17 -8.42 2.08
C THR A 384 -29.66 -7.35 1.11
N LYS A 385 -29.90 -6.12 1.61
CA LYS A 385 -30.51 -5.02 0.85
C LYS A 385 -29.50 -4.30 -0.05
N VAL A 386 -28.30 -4.08 0.46
CA VAL A 386 -27.19 -3.39 -0.21
C VAL A 386 -26.20 -4.46 -0.68
N LYS A 387 -25.98 -4.52 -2.00
CA LYS A 387 -24.94 -5.37 -2.58
C LYS A 387 -23.58 -4.70 -2.39
N TYR A 388 -22.55 -5.51 -2.18
CA TYR A 388 -21.17 -5.07 -2.04
C TYR A 388 -20.25 -5.94 -2.90
N GLY A 389 -19.04 -5.45 -3.20
CA GLY A 389 -18.08 -6.16 -4.04
C GLY A 389 -16.73 -5.43 -4.08
N CYS A 390 -15.75 -6.05 -4.73
CA CYS A 390 -14.41 -5.49 -4.94
C CYS A 390 -13.93 -5.72 -6.37
N LEU A 391 -12.83 -5.07 -6.76
CA LEU A 391 -12.25 -5.22 -8.09
C LEU A 391 -11.77 -6.66 -8.33
N GLY A 392 -12.25 -7.27 -9.42
CA GLY A 392 -11.86 -8.62 -9.83
C GLY A 392 -10.37 -8.72 -10.12
N GLY A 393 -9.71 -9.77 -9.59
CA GLY A 393 -8.25 -9.95 -9.71
C GLY A 393 -7.42 -8.98 -8.87
N GLY A 394 -8.06 -8.10 -8.10
CA GLY A 394 -7.38 -7.18 -7.18
C GLY A 394 -6.79 -7.87 -5.95
N THR A 395 -5.87 -7.17 -5.30
CA THR A 395 -5.29 -7.60 -4.01
C THR A 395 -6.34 -7.70 -2.92
N THR A 396 -7.35 -6.82 -2.90
CA THR A 396 -8.48 -6.87 -1.96
C THR A 396 -9.29 -8.15 -2.09
N ALA A 397 -9.57 -8.60 -3.32
CA ALA A 397 -10.29 -9.86 -3.55
C ALA A 397 -9.49 -11.06 -3.02
N THR A 398 -8.19 -11.08 -3.31
CA THR A 398 -7.28 -12.13 -2.81
C THR A 398 -7.19 -12.10 -1.29
N PHE A 399 -7.13 -10.92 -0.68
CA PHE A 399 -7.11 -10.73 0.76
C PHE A 399 -8.32 -11.38 1.44
N PHE A 400 -9.54 -11.05 0.99
CA PHE A 400 -10.77 -11.63 1.55
C PHE A 400 -10.84 -13.15 1.33
N ARG A 401 -10.45 -13.63 0.15
CA ARG A 401 -10.40 -15.07 -0.18
C ARG A 401 -9.47 -15.86 0.74
N THR A 402 -8.29 -15.32 1.06
CA THR A 402 -7.28 -16.01 1.90
C THR A 402 -7.42 -15.71 3.40
N SER A 403 -8.34 -14.84 3.79
CA SER A 403 -8.40 -14.34 5.16
C SER A 403 -8.81 -15.44 6.15
N PRO A 404 -8.14 -15.57 7.31
CA PRO A 404 -8.54 -16.55 8.32
C PRO A 404 -9.77 -16.12 9.12
N PHE A 405 -10.10 -14.82 9.15
CA PHE A 405 -11.17 -14.26 9.97
C PHE A 405 -12.56 -14.64 9.47
N LYS A 406 -13.47 -14.96 10.41
CA LYS A 406 -14.83 -15.40 10.11
C LYS A 406 -15.64 -14.36 9.34
N THR A 407 -15.63 -13.09 9.77
CA THR A 407 -16.35 -12.01 9.07
C THR A 407 -15.87 -11.89 7.62
N HIS A 408 -14.56 -11.91 7.40
CA HIS A 408 -13.99 -11.76 6.06
C HIS A 408 -14.42 -12.90 5.12
N LYS A 409 -14.53 -14.12 5.65
CA LYS A 409 -15.06 -15.28 4.92
C LYS A 409 -16.57 -15.24 4.67
N GLN A 410 -17.34 -14.48 5.46
CA GLN A 410 -18.76 -14.26 5.21
C GLN A 410 -19.00 -13.14 4.18
N VAL A 411 -18.07 -12.20 4.11
CA VAL A 411 -18.06 -11.13 3.10
C VAL A 411 -17.62 -11.66 1.74
N TRP A 412 -16.69 -12.61 1.70
CA TRP A 412 -16.30 -13.32 0.47
C TRP A 412 -17.38 -14.32 0.03
#